data_AF-A0A368TEF0-F1
#
_entry.id   AF-A0A368TEF0-F1
#
_cell.length_a   1.000
_cell.length_b   1.000
_cell.length_c   1.000
_cell.angle_alpha   90.00
_cell.angle_beta   90.00
_cell.angle_gamma   90.00
#
_symmetry.space_group_name_H-M   'P 1'
#
loop_
_entity.id
_entity.type
_entity.pdbx_description
1 polymer ?
#
loop_
_entity_poly.entity_id
_entity_poly.type
_entity_poly.pdbx_seq_one_letter_code
_entity_poly.pdbx_strand_id
1 'polypeptide(L)'
;MKTKECSFGKPFPLTERFVVIAIVLCSMLLVAFPAIAADQNIQKERVSVLTASEDDFVLGIYGNANEDDTIDMRDMTYVKLIFFGERPETELVDAKYDGEINPLDFVQIKLIIVGKENELTIIDDPPFGKVKTIKMPVERFITGSTYIPEAVRGIDATDKLVGVGSSSVKREDFYPEISKLPSIGRYSTPDIEEMLNLKTDLYFTYGNSPDIAYEDKIEDVGIRVVRFSFYGDTVLQDVLKLGYILDNVEVAEELSSYINEYLEILKARTEGLTEDERPKVYVGSYSRGKYYASGAGSTGDAMCVMAGGINIAADLPSSYVDPEWLVEQNPEFVILTGYGTLDEIKGKCDVFMNRTELAEVDAVKNGRVYAIRTDVNYVRSFIGTLYRAKLFHPDLFDDLDPHAIHEEYLDRFQGVPITYVGEGVFIYPPIEE
;
A
#
# COMPACT_ATOMS: atom_id res chain seq x y z
N MET A 1 19.01 -27.92 -80.75
CA MET A 1 18.50 -26.58 -80.40
C MET A 1 17.02 -26.71 -80.04
N LYS A 2 16.73 -26.90 -78.75
CA LYS A 2 15.44 -26.71 -78.06
C LYS A 2 15.65 -27.12 -76.61
N THR A 3 15.93 -26.15 -75.75
CA THR A 3 15.88 -26.25 -74.29
C THR A 3 14.96 -25.14 -73.82
N LYS A 4 13.89 -25.52 -73.12
CA LYS A 4 12.94 -24.61 -72.47
C LYS A 4 13.53 -24.15 -71.15
N GLU A 5 13.72 -22.85 -70.98
CA GLU A 5 13.96 -22.23 -69.67
C GLU A 5 12.63 -21.86 -69.03
N CYS A 6 12.43 -22.29 -67.78
CA CYS A 6 11.36 -21.85 -66.89
C CYS A 6 11.75 -20.50 -66.28
N SER A 7 10.92 -19.47 -66.46
CA SER A 7 11.03 -18.20 -65.74
C SER A 7 10.32 -18.31 -64.38
N PHE A 8 11.07 -18.26 -63.28
CA PHE A 8 10.52 -18.02 -61.95
C PHE A 8 10.08 -16.56 -61.81
N GLY A 9 8.87 -16.37 -61.28
CA GLY A 9 8.25 -15.08 -61.01
C GLY A 9 8.94 -14.30 -59.87
N LYS A 10 8.75 -12.99 -59.95
CA LYS A 10 9.29 -11.92 -59.10
C LYS A 10 9.00 -12.09 -57.59
N PRO A 11 9.84 -11.52 -56.70
CA PRO A 11 9.60 -11.54 -55.26
C PRO A 11 8.49 -10.55 -54.85
N PHE A 12 7.67 -10.96 -53.86
CA PHE A 12 6.73 -10.13 -53.12
C PHE A 12 7.48 -9.09 -52.28
N PRO A 13 6.96 -7.85 -52.12
CA PRO A 13 7.58 -6.85 -51.24
C PRO A 13 7.21 -7.14 -49.77
N LEU A 14 8.21 -7.44 -48.95
CA LEU A 14 8.12 -7.41 -47.50
C LEU A 14 7.90 -5.96 -47.04
N THR A 15 6.83 -5.73 -46.29
CA THR A 15 6.48 -4.42 -45.73
C THR A 15 7.49 -4.00 -44.65
N GLU A 16 7.76 -2.69 -44.57
CA GLU A 16 8.77 -2.04 -43.73
C GLU A 16 8.75 -2.46 -42.24
N ARG A 17 7.62 -2.96 -41.73
CA ARG A 17 7.49 -3.48 -40.35
C ARG A 17 8.36 -4.71 -40.06
N PHE A 18 8.62 -5.58 -41.04
CA PHE A 18 9.48 -6.77 -40.82
C PHE A 18 10.97 -6.45 -40.86
N VAL A 19 11.36 -5.39 -41.59
CA VAL A 19 12.76 -4.96 -41.68
C VAL A 19 13.21 -4.30 -40.38
N VAL A 20 12.33 -3.55 -39.71
CA VAL A 20 12.64 -2.95 -38.40
C VAL A 20 12.81 -4.03 -37.31
N ILE A 21 11.98 -5.08 -37.30
CA ILE A 21 12.10 -6.19 -36.34
C ILE A 21 13.39 -7.00 -36.57
N ALA A 22 13.78 -7.24 -37.83
CA ALA A 22 15.01 -7.96 -38.14
C ALA A 22 16.29 -7.15 -37.88
N ILE A 23 16.26 -5.82 -38.04
CA ILE A 23 17.41 -4.95 -37.78
C ILE A 23 17.67 -4.80 -36.27
N VAL A 24 16.62 -4.75 -35.44
CA VAL A 24 16.76 -4.72 -33.97
C VAL A 24 17.33 -6.02 -33.42
N LEU A 25 16.95 -7.18 -33.98
CA LEU A 25 17.52 -8.48 -33.60
C LEU A 25 19.00 -8.65 -33.99
N CYS A 26 19.44 -8.08 -35.12
CA CYS A 26 20.84 -8.19 -35.57
C CYS A 26 21.80 -7.17 -34.91
N SER A 27 21.29 -6.07 -34.35
CA SER A 27 22.14 -5.04 -33.72
C SER A 27 22.38 -5.25 -32.21
N MET A 28 21.74 -6.25 -31.59
CA MET A 28 21.94 -6.60 -30.18
C MET A 28 23.03 -7.67 -29.91
N LEU A 29 23.65 -8.23 -30.95
CA LEU A 29 24.63 -9.32 -30.82
C LEU A 29 26.11 -8.88 -30.91
N LEU A 30 26.41 -7.59 -31.02
CA LEU A 30 27.77 -7.10 -31.23
C LEU A 30 28.12 -5.93 -30.29
N VAL A 31 28.24 -6.22 -29.00
CA VAL A 31 29.09 -5.42 -28.11
C VAL A 31 30.00 -6.38 -27.35
N ALA A 32 31.20 -6.60 -27.89
CA ALA A 32 32.26 -7.33 -27.23
C ALA A 32 33.07 -6.36 -26.36
N PHE A 33 33.24 -6.68 -25.08
CA PHE A 33 34.23 -6.05 -24.20
C PHE A 33 35.30 -7.09 -23.77
N PRO A 34 36.52 -6.64 -23.39
CA PRO A 34 37.72 -7.48 -23.37
C PRO A 34 37.70 -8.49 -22.21
N ALA A 35 38.14 -9.71 -22.53
CA ALA A 35 38.43 -10.74 -21.55
C ALA A 35 39.59 -10.31 -20.63
N ILE A 36 39.36 -10.34 -19.31
CA ILE A 36 40.42 -10.45 -18.31
C ILE A 36 40.25 -11.83 -17.68
N ALA A 37 41.18 -12.72 -18.00
CA ALA A 37 41.28 -14.03 -17.37
C ALA A 37 42.04 -13.91 -16.05
N ALA A 38 41.44 -14.38 -14.97
CA ALA A 38 42.15 -14.91 -13.81
C ALA A 38 41.33 -16.07 -13.23
N ASP A 39 41.86 -17.26 -13.44
CA ASP A 39 41.46 -18.54 -12.86
C ASP A 39 41.88 -18.60 -11.38
N GLN A 40 40.99 -19.02 -10.46
CA GLN A 40 41.28 -19.94 -9.33
C GLN A 40 39.97 -20.37 -8.61
N ASN A 41 39.62 -21.64 -8.83
CA ASN A 41 39.00 -22.63 -7.94
C ASN A 41 38.61 -22.17 -6.50
N ILE A 42 37.32 -21.95 -6.21
CA ILE A 42 36.78 -21.84 -4.83
C ILE A 42 35.43 -22.59 -4.75
N GLN A 43 35.26 -23.28 -3.62
CA GLN A 43 34.14 -24.14 -3.24
C GLN A 43 32.77 -23.47 -3.39
N LYS A 44 31.75 -24.29 -3.67
CA LYS A 44 30.33 -23.99 -3.49
C LYS A 44 30.07 -23.52 -2.05
N GLU A 45 30.12 -22.22 -1.83
CA GLU A 45 29.40 -21.56 -0.76
C GLU A 45 28.40 -20.61 -1.40
N ARG A 46 27.13 -20.73 -0.98
CA ARG A 46 26.05 -19.81 -1.34
C ARG A 46 26.44 -18.44 -0.78
N VAL A 47 27.01 -17.59 -1.62
CA VAL A 47 27.17 -16.18 -1.28
C VAL A 47 25.86 -15.50 -1.64
N SER A 48 25.03 -15.25 -0.62
CA SER A 48 23.92 -14.30 -0.70
C SER A 48 24.50 -12.91 -0.91
N VAL A 49 24.50 -12.44 -2.16
CA VAL A 49 24.74 -11.03 -2.48
C VAL A 49 23.44 -10.43 -2.98
N LEU A 50 22.65 -9.98 -2.02
CA LEU A 50 21.79 -8.79 -2.07
C LEU A 50 21.76 -8.26 -0.64
N THR A 51 22.33 -7.08 -0.41
CA THR A 51 22.02 -6.28 0.79
C THR A 51 20.66 -5.65 0.53
N ALA A 52 19.60 -6.43 0.72
CA ALA A 52 18.32 -5.86 1.13
C ALA A 52 18.54 -5.31 2.54
N SER A 53 18.08 -4.09 2.80
CA SER A 53 17.93 -3.68 4.20
C SER A 53 16.91 -4.63 4.84
N GLU A 54 17.02 -4.95 6.13
CA GLU A 54 16.16 -5.94 6.78
C GLU A 54 14.65 -5.58 6.78
N ASP A 55 14.26 -4.44 6.20
CA ASP A 55 12.87 -3.94 6.17
C ASP A 55 12.41 -3.44 4.78
N ASP A 56 12.97 -3.94 3.68
CA ASP A 56 12.47 -3.63 2.32
C ASP A 56 11.22 -4.51 2.02
N PHE A 57 10.11 -3.90 1.56
CA PHE A 57 8.96 -4.67 1.05
C PHE A 57 9.32 -5.27 -0.32
N VAL A 58 8.38 -5.98 -0.95
CA VAL A 58 8.56 -6.42 -2.34
C VAL A 58 7.38 -5.94 -3.16
N LEU A 59 7.63 -5.03 -4.12
CA LEU A 59 6.61 -4.60 -5.07
C LEU A 59 6.11 -5.80 -5.89
N GLY A 60 4.97 -6.34 -5.50
CA GLY A 60 4.32 -7.52 -6.11
C GLY A 60 3.75 -7.27 -7.51
N ILE A 61 4.60 -6.95 -8.47
CA ILE A 61 4.27 -6.77 -9.87
C ILE A 61 5.20 -7.66 -10.70
N TYR A 62 4.62 -8.50 -11.55
CA TYR A 62 5.39 -9.30 -12.50
C TYR A 62 6.09 -8.37 -13.48
N GLY A 63 7.42 -8.41 -13.46
CA GLY A 63 8.30 -7.44 -14.11
C GLY A 63 9.32 -6.80 -13.16
N ASN A 64 9.06 -6.81 -11.84
CA ASN A 64 10.05 -6.52 -10.79
C ASN A 64 10.96 -7.75 -10.59
N ALA A 65 11.74 -8.08 -11.62
CA ALA A 65 12.51 -9.30 -11.73
C ALA A 65 13.62 -9.41 -10.68
N ASN A 66 14.19 -8.30 -10.23
CA ASN A 66 15.23 -8.32 -9.19
C ASN A 66 14.68 -8.13 -7.76
N GLU A 67 13.36 -7.93 -7.62
CA GLU A 67 12.65 -7.74 -6.36
C GLU A 67 13.18 -6.52 -5.56
N ASP A 68 13.50 -5.40 -6.22
CA ASP A 68 14.06 -4.17 -5.61
C ASP A 68 13.08 -2.98 -5.52
N ASP A 69 11.79 -3.28 -5.47
CA ASP A 69 10.65 -2.36 -5.38
C ASP A 69 10.44 -1.39 -6.53
N THR A 70 11.29 -1.44 -7.56
CA THR A 70 11.21 -0.60 -8.75
C THR A 70 11.18 -1.48 -9.99
N ILE A 71 10.43 -1.09 -11.01
CA ILE A 71 10.53 -1.71 -12.34
C ILE A 71 11.34 -0.80 -13.25
N ASP A 72 12.59 -1.16 -13.52
CA ASP A 72 13.52 -0.41 -14.36
C ASP A 72 14.50 -1.29 -15.16
N MET A 73 15.57 -0.67 -15.68
CA MET A 73 16.57 -1.35 -16.51
C MET A 73 17.38 -2.43 -15.75
N ARG A 74 17.37 -2.40 -14.42
CA ARG A 74 18.01 -3.41 -13.55
C ARG A 74 17.24 -4.72 -13.62
N ASP A 75 15.92 -4.71 -13.68
CA ASP A 75 15.09 -5.91 -13.91
C ASP A 75 15.42 -6.57 -15.23
N MET A 76 15.48 -5.76 -16.29
CA MET A 76 15.85 -6.20 -17.62
C MET A 76 17.26 -6.82 -17.66
N THR A 77 18.15 -6.33 -16.79
CA THR A 77 19.50 -6.88 -16.62
C THR A 77 19.46 -8.18 -15.82
N TYR A 78 18.63 -8.26 -14.79
CA TYR A 78 18.43 -9.46 -13.98
C TYR A 78 17.91 -10.64 -14.81
N VAL A 79 16.87 -10.43 -15.63
CA VAL A 79 16.33 -11.45 -16.55
C VAL A 79 17.42 -11.98 -17.49
N LYS A 80 18.30 -11.11 -18.01
CA LYS A 80 19.43 -11.53 -18.84
C LYS A 80 20.42 -12.41 -18.08
N LEU A 81 20.73 -12.06 -16.83
CA LEU A 81 21.65 -12.83 -16.00
C LEU A 81 21.08 -14.22 -15.67
N ILE A 82 19.76 -14.36 -15.55
CA ILE A 82 19.10 -15.67 -15.44
C ILE A 82 19.37 -16.51 -16.69
N PHE A 83 19.22 -15.96 -17.90
CA PHE A 83 19.50 -16.68 -19.15
C PHE A 83 20.95 -17.15 -19.28
N PHE A 84 21.89 -16.42 -18.66
CA PHE A 84 23.31 -16.81 -18.61
C PHE A 84 23.65 -17.76 -17.45
N GLY A 85 22.69 -18.07 -16.57
CA GLY A 85 22.90 -18.89 -15.37
C GLY A 85 23.72 -18.18 -14.29
N GLU A 86 23.79 -16.85 -14.32
CA GLU A 86 24.53 -16.02 -13.36
C GLU A 86 23.66 -15.59 -12.16
N ARG A 87 22.33 -15.64 -12.29
CA ARG A 87 21.36 -15.34 -11.23
C ARG A 87 20.26 -16.40 -11.16
N PRO A 88 19.67 -16.65 -9.97
CA PRO A 88 18.52 -17.54 -9.84
C PRO A 88 17.24 -16.88 -10.38
N GLU A 89 16.25 -17.70 -10.72
CA GLU A 89 14.89 -17.24 -11.00
C GLU A 89 14.24 -16.71 -9.71
N THR A 90 13.43 -15.66 -9.85
CA THR A 90 12.62 -15.03 -8.79
C THR A 90 11.14 -15.23 -9.09
N GLU A 91 10.26 -14.89 -8.15
CA GLU A 91 8.81 -15.10 -8.36
C GLU A 91 8.25 -14.17 -9.45
N LEU A 92 8.75 -12.94 -9.50
CA LEU A 92 8.21 -11.86 -10.33
C LEU A 92 8.91 -11.71 -11.69
N VAL A 93 9.85 -12.60 -12.04
CA VAL A 93 10.64 -12.53 -13.28
C VAL A 93 9.81 -12.77 -14.56
N ASP A 94 8.78 -13.60 -14.49
CA ASP A 94 7.88 -13.91 -15.61
C ASP A 94 6.90 -12.75 -15.83
N ALA A 95 7.40 -11.65 -16.39
CA ALA A 95 6.67 -10.41 -16.57
C ALA A 95 5.38 -10.58 -17.37
N LYS A 96 5.34 -11.56 -18.29
CA LYS A 96 4.13 -11.88 -19.08
C LYS A 96 3.17 -12.83 -18.38
N TYR A 97 3.60 -13.46 -17.30
CA TYR A 97 2.85 -14.45 -16.54
C TYR A 97 2.30 -15.58 -17.43
N ASP A 98 3.15 -16.10 -18.33
CA ASP A 98 2.78 -17.20 -19.24
C ASP A 98 3.41 -18.55 -18.88
N GLY A 99 4.17 -18.59 -17.78
CA GLY A 99 4.86 -19.76 -17.26
C GLY A 99 6.23 -20.02 -17.91
N GLU A 100 6.71 -19.14 -18.78
CA GLU A 100 8.00 -19.28 -19.47
C GLU A 100 8.86 -18.02 -19.36
N ILE A 101 10.00 -18.11 -18.67
CA ILE A 101 10.98 -17.01 -18.66
C ILE A 101 11.71 -16.98 -20.00
N ASN A 102 11.47 -15.95 -20.81
CA ASN A 102 11.98 -15.84 -22.17
C ASN A 102 12.19 -14.36 -22.60
N PRO A 103 12.78 -14.10 -23.79
CA PRO A 103 13.04 -12.73 -24.23
C PRO A 103 11.81 -11.82 -24.39
N LEU A 104 10.58 -12.36 -24.36
CA LEU A 104 9.37 -11.56 -24.37
C LEU A 104 9.10 -10.91 -23.01
N ASP A 105 9.60 -11.46 -21.90
CA ASP A 105 9.53 -10.80 -20.58
C ASP A 105 10.34 -9.51 -20.56
N PHE A 106 11.50 -9.51 -21.24
CA PHE A 106 12.29 -8.30 -21.45
C PHE A 106 11.52 -7.23 -22.22
N VAL A 107 10.69 -7.63 -23.19
CA VAL A 107 9.82 -6.70 -23.92
C VAL A 107 8.72 -6.18 -23.03
N GLN A 108 8.10 -7.03 -22.23
CA GLN A 108 7.04 -6.65 -21.28
C GLN A 108 7.56 -5.68 -20.21
N ILE A 109 8.69 -5.96 -19.57
CA ILE A 109 9.33 -5.05 -18.61
C ILE A 109 9.61 -3.69 -19.26
N LYS A 110 10.15 -3.70 -20.49
CA LYS A 110 10.38 -2.45 -21.22
C LYS A 110 9.08 -1.67 -21.48
N LEU A 111 7.97 -2.35 -21.76
CA LEU A 111 6.68 -1.71 -21.97
C LEU A 111 6.15 -1.10 -20.66
N ILE A 112 6.30 -1.80 -19.53
CA ILE A 112 5.96 -1.29 -18.18
C ILE A 112 6.74 -0.02 -17.87
N ILE A 113 8.06 -0.03 -18.08
CA ILE A 113 8.94 1.14 -17.82
C ILE A 113 8.50 2.40 -18.58
N VAL A 114 7.89 2.24 -19.76
CA VAL A 114 7.48 3.36 -20.60
C VAL A 114 5.96 3.61 -20.59
N GLY A 115 5.20 2.91 -19.74
CA GLY A 115 3.74 3.00 -19.64
C GLY A 115 3.04 2.67 -20.97
N LYS A 116 3.42 1.58 -21.64
CA LYS A 116 2.88 1.16 -22.95
C LYS A 116 2.52 -0.32 -23.01
N GLU A 117 2.52 -1.00 -21.88
CA GLU A 117 2.02 -2.36 -21.70
C GLU A 117 0.51 -2.41 -21.98
N ASN A 118 0.04 -3.54 -22.52
CA ASN A 118 -1.39 -3.76 -22.74
C ASN A 118 -2.03 -4.51 -21.56
N GLU A 119 -1.21 -5.16 -20.75
CA GLU A 119 -1.60 -5.89 -19.56
C GLU A 119 -0.52 -5.71 -18.50
N LEU A 120 -0.94 -5.64 -17.23
CA LEU A 120 -0.06 -5.58 -16.06
C LEU A 120 -0.50 -6.68 -15.09
N THR A 121 0.40 -7.58 -14.72
CA THR A 121 0.11 -8.67 -13.78
C THR A 121 0.69 -8.35 -12.41
N ILE A 122 -0.16 -8.42 -11.39
CA ILE A 122 0.18 -8.05 -10.01
C ILE A 122 -0.23 -9.15 -9.04
N ILE A 123 0.37 -9.17 -7.86
CA ILE A 123 -0.09 -9.92 -6.70
C ILE A 123 -0.94 -8.97 -5.86
N ASP A 124 -2.24 -9.26 -5.73
CA ASP A 124 -3.11 -8.49 -4.83
C ASP A 124 -2.80 -8.80 -3.37
N ASP A 125 -3.31 -7.96 -2.47
CA ASP A 125 -2.90 -8.01 -1.08
C ASP A 125 -3.50 -9.17 -0.26
N PRO A 126 -2.88 -9.50 0.89
CA PRO A 126 -3.48 -10.38 1.89
C PRO A 126 -4.92 -9.97 2.25
N PRO A 127 -5.78 -10.93 2.61
CA PRO A 127 -5.44 -12.30 2.99
C PRO A 127 -5.47 -13.31 1.85
N PHE A 128 -5.70 -12.89 0.60
CA PHE A 128 -5.84 -13.82 -0.52
C PHE A 128 -4.58 -13.93 -1.39
N GLY A 129 -3.84 -12.83 -1.62
CA GLY A 129 -2.55 -12.90 -2.32
C GLY A 129 -2.68 -13.45 -3.74
N LYS A 130 -3.76 -13.13 -4.46
CA LYS A 130 -4.06 -13.69 -5.78
C LYS A 130 -3.31 -12.92 -6.86
N VAL A 131 -2.83 -13.65 -7.85
CA VAL A 131 -2.30 -13.04 -9.08
C VAL A 131 -3.46 -12.52 -9.95
N LYS A 132 -3.38 -11.25 -10.35
CA LYS A 132 -4.39 -10.55 -11.15
C LYS A 132 -3.73 -9.84 -12.33
N THR A 133 -4.11 -10.19 -13.56
CA THR A 133 -3.73 -9.49 -14.81
C THR A 133 -4.75 -8.41 -15.20
N ILE A 134 -4.35 -7.15 -15.13
CA ILE A 134 -5.19 -5.97 -15.41
C ILE A 134 -4.97 -5.54 -16.87
N LYS A 135 -6.03 -5.11 -17.56
CA LYS A 135 -5.92 -4.53 -18.90
C LYS A 135 -5.47 -3.08 -18.80
N MET A 136 -4.52 -2.71 -19.64
CA MET A 136 -3.89 -1.39 -19.65
C MET A 136 -4.14 -0.68 -21.00
N PRO A 137 -4.22 0.66 -21.02
CA PRO A 137 -4.28 1.55 -19.85
C PRO A 137 -5.63 1.46 -19.11
N VAL A 138 -5.62 1.71 -17.80
CA VAL A 138 -6.85 1.85 -17.01
C VAL A 138 -7.44 3.24 -17.24
N GLU A 139 -8.59 3.31 -17.90
CA GLU A 139 -9.30 4.56 -18.21
C GLU A 139 -10.46 4.83 -17.24
N ARG A 140 -11.01 3.78 -16.63
CA ARG A 140 -12.16 3.83 -15.73
C ARG A 140 -12.03 2.75 -14.68
N PHE A 141 -12.13 3.14 -13.41
CA PHE A 141 -12.23 2.18 -12.32
C PHE A 141 -13.20 2.67 -11.25
N ILE A 142 -13.57 1.76 -10.35
CA ILE A 142 -14.45 2.02 -9.22
C ILE A 142 -13.84 1.46 -7.94
N THR A 143 -14.22 2.00 -6.79
CA THR A 143 -13.80 1.44 -5.50
C THR A 143 -14.89 1.44 -4.45
N GLY A 144 -15.00 0.36 -3.69
CA GLY A 144 -15.94 0.25 -2.58
C GLY A 144 -15.41 0.87 -1.29
N SER A 145 -14.09 1.10 -1.22
CA SER A 145 -13.39 1.54 -0.03
C SER A 145 -13.58 3.02 0.28
N THR A 146 -13.47 3.38 1.56
CA THR A 146 -13.40 4.77 2.01
C THR A 146 -11.99 5.34 1.99
N TYR A 147 -10.95 4.51 1.92
CA TYR A 147 -9.53 4.94 2.01
C TYR A 147 -8.76 4.77 0.71
N ILE A 148 -9.16 3.87 -0.19
CA ILE A 148 -8.54 3.80 -1.52
C ILE A 148 -8.69 5.13 -2.29
N PRO A 149 -9.84 5.86 -2.23
CA PRO A 149 -9.94 7.16 -2.89
C PRO A 149 -8.91 8.20 -2.40
N GLU A 150 -8.42 8.08 -1.16
CA GLU A 150 -7.36 8.93 -0.63
C GLU A 150 -6.03 8.71 -1.33
N ALA A 151 -5.62 7.44 -1.48
CA ALA A 151 -4.42 7.08 -2.22
C ALA A 151 -4.54 7.50 -3.69
N VAL A 152 -5.70 7.23 -4.32
CA VAL A 152 -6.00 7.64 -5.70
C VAL A 152 -5.85 9.15 -5.89
N ARG A 153 -6.38 9.95 -4.97
CA ARG A 153 -6.22 11.40 -5.01
C ARG A 153 -4.78 11.83 -4.76
N GLY A 154 -4.11 11.17 -3.82
CA GLY A 154 -2.70 11.39 -3.49
C GLY A 154 -1.73 11.18 -4.65
N ILE A 155 -2.11 10.33 -5.62
CA ILE A 155 -1.32 10.06 -6.83
C ILE A 155 -1.89 10.71 -8.09
N ASP A 156 -2.77 11.70 -7.95
CA ASP A 156 -3.41 12.44 -9.05
C ASP A 156 -4.12 11.56 -10.10
N ALA A 157 -4.82 10.51 -9.65
CA ALA A 157 -5.52 9.56 -10.53
C ALA A 157 -7.06 9.62 -10.40
N THR A 158 -7.60 10.73 -9.89
CA THR A 158 -9.04 10.85 -9.60
C THR A 158 -9.89 11.00 -10.86
N ASP A 159 -9.30 11.44 -11.97
CA ASP A 159 -9.96 11.57 -13.28
C ASP A 159 -10.46 10.23 -13.85
N LYS A 160 -9.78 9.13 -13.50
CA LYS A 160 -10.11 7.74 -13.88
C LYS A 160 -11.14 7.09 -12.94
N LEU A 161 -11.42 7.70 -11.77
CA LEU A 161 -12.35 7.16 -10.77
C LEU A 161 -13.79 7.56 -11.12
N VAL A 162 -14.65 6.57 -11.41
CA VAL A 162 -16.00 6.83 -11.97
C VAL A 162 -17.15 6.49 -11.03
N GLY A 163 -16.86 5.91 -9.88
CA GLY A 163 -17.86 5.54 -8.87
C GLY A 163 -17.23 5.02 -7.59
N VAL A 164 -17.92 5.24 -6.47
CA VAL A 164 -17.40 4.95 -5.14
C VAL A 164 -18.41 4.27 -4.23
N GLY A 165 -17.93 3.66 -3.15
CA GLY A 165 -18.77 3.13 -2.09
C GLY A 165 -19.56 4.22 -1.36
N SER A 166 -20.70 3.82 -0.81
CA SER A 166 -21.62 4.66 -0.02
C SER A 166 -20.99 5.31 1.22
N SER A 167 -19.84 4.82 1.69
CA SER A 167 -19.07 5.45 2.76
C SER A 167 -18.31 6.69 2.29
N SER A 168 -17.70 6.64 1.10
CA SER A 168 -17.01 7.79 0.49
C SER A 168 -17.98 8.90 0.12
N VAL A 169 -19.18 8.55 -0.35
CA VAL A 169 -20.28 9.52 -0.61
C VAL A 169 -20.68 10.32 0.63
N LYS A 170 -20.53 9.75 1.83
CA LYS A 170 -20.90 10.42 3.09
C LYS A 170 -19.80 11.32 3.66
N ARG A 171 -18.61 11.29 3.06
CA ARG A 171 -17.42 12.01 3.52
C ARG A 171 -17.21 13.29 2.72
N GLU A 172 -18.23 14.14 2.62
CA GLU A 172 -18.13 15.43 1.90
C GLU A 172 -17.06 16.36 2.51
N ASP A 173 -16.76 16.15 3.80
CA ASP A 173 -15.70 16.83 4.56
C ASP A 173 -14.31 16.58 3.97
N PHE A 174 -14.03 15.34 3.57
CA PHE A 174 -12.72 14.92 3.06
C PHE A 174 -12.70 14.69 1.54
N TYR A 175 -13.84 14.36 0.94
CA TYR A 175 -14.04 14.04 -0.46
C TYR A 175 -15.04 14.99 -1.13
N PRO A 176 -14.81 16.31 -1.18
CA PRO A 176 -15.80 17.26 -1.70
C PRO A 176 -16.13 17.04 -3.20
N GLU A 177 -15.21 16.47 -3.96
CA GLU A 177 -15.36 16.09 -5.37
C GLU A 177 -15.76 14.62 -5.52
N ILE A 178 -15.06 13.70 -4.84
CA ILE A 178 -15.29 12.25 -4.94
C ILE A 178 -16.67 11.84 -4.39
N SER A 179 -17.17 12.53 -3.36
CA SER A 179 -18.49 12.24 -2.77
C SER A 179 -19.66 12.46 -3.75
N LYS A 180 -19.44 13.21 -4.83
CA LYS A 180 -20.43 13.49 -5.87
C LYS A 180 -20.50 12.39 -6.93
N LEU A 181 -19.57 11.44 -6.93
CA LEU A 181 -19.56 10.32 -7.87
C LEU A 181 -20.72 9.35 -7.57
N PRO A 182 -21.20 8.60 -8.59
CA PRO A 182 -22.19 7.56 -8.40
C PRO A 182 -21.79 6.55 -7.31
N SER A 183 -22.77 6.15 -6.50
CA SER A 183 -22.59 5.20 -5.42
C SER A 183 -22.82 3.77 -5.89
N ILE A 184 -21.83 2.90 -5.75
CA ILE A 184 -21.99 1.45 -5.96
C ILE A 184 -22.49 0.72 -4.71
N GLY A 185 -23.05 1.43 -3.73
CA GLY A 185 -23.60 0.81 -2.52
C GLY A 185 -22.54 0.48 -1.46
N ARG A 186 -22.73 -0.62 -0.72
CA ARG A 186 -21.82 -0.98 0.39
C ARG A 186 -20.65 -1.80 -0.12
N TYR A 187 -19.44 -1.56 0.37
CA TYR A 187 -18.24 -2.33 0.02
C TYR A 187 -18.37 -3.86 0.21
N SER A 188 -19.20 -4.30 1.17
CA SER A 188 -19.47 -5.72 1.43
C SER A 188 -20.41 -6.36 0.41
N THR A 189 -21.24 -5.56 -0.25
CA THR A 189 -22.28 -6.00 -1.19
C THR A 189 -22.47 -4.90 -2.25
N PRO A 190 -21.46 -4.63 -3.08
CA PRO A 190 -21.52 -3.57 -4.08
C PRO A 190 -22.55 -3.90 -5.17
N ASP A 191 -23.24 -2.89 -5.68
CA ASP A 191 -24.30 -3.05 -6.68
C ASP A 191 -23.70 -3.34 -8.07
N ILE A 192 -23.69 -4.61 -8.47
CA ILE A 192 -23.13 -5.08 -9.74
C ILE A 192 -23.82 -4.42 -10.95
N GLU A 193 -25.13 -4.16 -10.89
CA GLU A 193 -25.83 -3.50 -12.00
C GLU A 193 -25.33 -2.07 -12.17
N GLU A 194 -25.13 -1.35 -11.06
CA GLU A 194 -24.56 -0.01 -11.10
C GLU A 194 -23.11 -0.02 -11.57
N MET A 195 -22.30 -0.99 -11.14
CA MET A 195 -20.92 -1.15 -11.62
C MET A 195 -20.87 -1.31 -13.15
N LEU A 196 -21.77 -2.12 -13.73
CA LEU A 196 -21.89 -2.29 -15.17
C LEU A 196 -22.38 -1.01 -15.88
N ASN A 197 -23.31 -0.27 -15.27
CA ASN A 197 -23.77 1.02 -15.80
C ASN A 197 -22.64 2.05 -15.89
N LEU A 198 -21.68 1.99 -14.98
CA LEU A 198 -20.49 2.85 -14.97
C LEU A 198 -19.43 2.46 -16.00
N LYS A 199 -19.63 1.36 -16.74
CA LYS A 199 -18.76 0.92 -17.85
C LYS A 199 -17.28 0.81 -17.43
N THR A 200 -17.06 0.14 -16.31
CA THR A 200 -15.73 -0.17 -15.77
C THR A 200 -15.49 -1.67 -15.90
N ASP A 201 -14.23 -2.07 -16.04
CA ASP A 201 -13.77 -3.45 -15.96
C ASP A 201 -12.79 -3.66 -14.79
N LEU A 202 -12.64 -2.68 -13.90
CA LEU A 202 -11.77 -2.73 -12.74
C LEU A 202 -12.46 -2.23 -11.46
N TYR A 203 -12.37 -3.02 -10.40
CA TYR A 203 -12.89 -2.73 -9.07
C TYR A 203 -11.81 -2.91 -8.00
N PHE A 204 -11.52 -1.84 -7.27
CA PHE A 204 -10.62 -1.86 -6.12
C PHE A 204 -11.39 -2.05 -4.82
N THR A 205 -10.97 -3.02 -4.03
CA THR A 205 -11.55 -3.34 -2.72
C THR A 205 -10.48 -3.61 -1.68
N TYR A 206 -10.88 -3.94 -0.45
CA TYR A 206 -9.94 -4.13 0.64
C TYR A 206 -10.28 -5.35 1.52
N GLY A 207 -9.26 -5.87 2.19
CA GLY A 207 -9.39 -6.87 3.24
C GLY A 207 -10.21 -8.09 2.80
N ASN A 208 -11.16 -8.50 3.64
CA ASN A 208 -12.04 -9.66 3.41
C ASN A 208 -13.41 -9.30 2.82
N SER A 209 -13.58 -8.10 2.24
CA SER A 209 -14.89 -7.64 1.77
C SER A 209 -14.81 -7.05 0.35
N PRO A 210 -15.73 -7.40 -0.56
CA PRO A 210 -16.76 -8.44 -0.41
C PRO A 210 -16.13 -9.83 -0.20
N ASP A 211 -16.90 -10.83 0.21
CA ASP A 211 -16.37 -12.19 0.33
C ASP A 211 -16.01 -12.77 -1.06
N ILE A 212 -15.24 -13.87 -1.09
CA ILE A 212 -14.78 -14.47 -2.35
C ILE A 212 -15.94 -14.93 -3.23
N ALA A 213 -17.01 -15.50 -2.66
CA ALA A 213 -18.15 -15.95 -3.46
C ALA A 213 -18.91 -14.79 -4.12
N TYR A 214 -18.82 -13.59 -3.54
CA TYR A 214 -19.36 -12.37 -4.12
C TYR A 214 -18.37 -11.71 -5.10
N GLU A 215 -17.06 -11.76 -4.81
CA GLU A 215 -16.00 -11.40 -5.77
C GLU A 215 -16.15 -12.17 -7.08
N ASP A 216 -16.36 -13.49 -7.01
CA ASP A 216 -16.52 -14.34 -8.19
C ASP A 216 -17.71 -13.86 -9.06
N LYS A 217 -18.80 -13.38 -8.46
CA LYS A 217 -19.94 -12.82 -9.22
C LYS A 217 -19.60 -11.51 -9.93
N ILE A 218 -18.72 -10.70 -9.35
CA ILE A 218 -18.21 -9.46 -9.95
C ILE A 218 -17.29 -9.83 -11.12
N GLU A 219 -16.41 -10.82 -10.94
CA GLU A 219 -15.50 -11.28 -11.99
C GLU A 219 -16.24 -12.00 -13.13
N ASP A 220 -17.32 -12.74 -12.85
CA ASP A 220 -18.17 -13.43 -13.84
C ASP A 220 -18.82 -12.47 -14.86
N VAL A 221 -19.06 -11.21 -14.48
CA VAL A 221 -19.58 -10.16 -15.38
C VAL A 221 -18.47 -9.37 -16.08
N GLY A 222 -17.20 -9.78 -15.90
CA GLY A 222 -16.05 -9.21 -16.58
C GLY A 222 -15.39 -8.03 -15.86
N ILE A 223 -15.70 -7.79 -14.58
CA ILE A 223 -15.07 -6.75 -13.78
C ILE A 223 -13.97 -7.39 -12.92
N ARG A 224 -12.71 -7.06 -13.19
CA ARG A 224 -11.57 -7.54 -12.42
C ARG A 224 -11.58 -6.92 -11.02
N VAL A 225 -11.44 -7.76 -10.00
CA VAL A 225 -11.30 -7.30 -8.62
C VAL A 225 -9.82 -7.32 -8.22
N VAL A 226 -9.34 -6.20 -7.66
CA VAL A 226 -8.00 -6.06 -7.08
C VAL A 226 -8.13 -5.58 -5.63
N ARG A 227 -7.37 -6.19 -4.73
CA ARG A 227 -7.39 -5.90 -3.29
C ARG A 227 -6.15 -5.13 -2.87
N PHE A 228 -6.38 -4.09 -2.08
CA PHE A 228 -5.35 -3.32 -1.38
C PHE A 228 -5.62 -3.33 0.12
N SER A 229 -4.56 -3.34 0.93
CA SER A 229 -4.68 -3.28 2.39
C SER A 229 -4.53 -1.86 2.92
N PHE A 230 -3.56 -1.12 2.39
CA PHE A 230 -3.05 0.15 2.90
C PHE A 230 -2.83 0.10 4.41
N TYR A 231 -2.16 -0.95 4.87
CA TYR A 231 -2.10 -1.30 6.28
C TYR A 231 -0.69 -1.71 6.70
N GLY A 232 -0.18 -1.13 7.80
CA GLY A 232 1.15 -1.47 8.32
C GLY A 232 2.20 -1.33 7.22
N ASP A 233 2.99 -2.39 7.03
CA ASP A 233 4.12 -2.40 6.08
C ASP A 233 3.68 -2.42 4.61
N THR A 234 2.40 -2.65 4.31
CA THR A 234 1.87 -2.65 2.93
C THR A 234 1.63 -1.25 2.37
N VAL A 235 1.63 -0.19 3.20
CA VAL A 235 1.23 1.17 2.76
C VAL A 235 2.07 1.66 1.59
N LEU A 236 3.40 1.55 1.67
CA LEU A 236 4.32 2.02 0.62
C LEU A 236 4.15 1.21 -0.67
N GLN A 237 4.11 -0.13 -0.54
CA GLN A 237 3.88 -1.05 -1.63
C GLN A 237 2.57 -0.75 -2.37
N ASP A 238 1.49 -0.50 -1.63
CA ASP A 238 0.17 -0.27 -2.19
C ASP A 238 0.07 1.06 -2.93
N VAL A 239 0.72 2.12 -2.43
CA VAL A 239 0.84 3.40 -3.12
C VAL A 239 1.56 3.21 -4.46
N LEU A 240 2.72 2.54 -4.47
CA LEU A 240 3.49 2.29 -5.69
C LEU A 240 2.73 1.41 -6.67
N LYS A 241 2.13 0.30 -6.20
CA LYS A 241 1.31 -0.61 -7.01
C LYS A 241 0.15 0.12 -7.66
N LEU A 242 -0.51 1.02 -6.93
CA LEU A 242 -1.57 1.88 -7.49
C LEU A 242 -1.02 2.84 -8.55
N GLY A 243 0.18 3.41 -8.35
CA GLY A 243 0.90 4.22 -9.32
C GLY A 243 1.13 3.51 -10.66
N TYR A 244 1.60 2.25 -10.63
CA TYR A 244 1.76 1.44 -11.83
C TYR A 244 0.42 1.11 -12.51
N ILE A 245 -0.59 0.70 -11.75
CA ILE A 245 -1.91 0.35 -12.31
C ILE A 245 -2.61 1.56 -12.93
N LEU A 246 -2.43 2.75 -12.37
CA LEU A 246 -3.09 3.97 -12.81
C LEU A 246 -2.17 4.89 -13.65
N ASP A 247 -1.01 4.42 -14.11
CA ASP A 247 -0.06 5.15 -14.98
C ASP A 247 0.37 6.51 -14.39
N ASN A 248 0.59 6.57 -13.08
CA ASN A 248 1.01 7.75 -12.31
C ASN A 248 2.19 7.41 -11.37
N VAL A 249 3.17 6.65 -11.87
CA VAL A 249 4.31 6.13 -11.08
C VAL A 249 5.11 7.25 -10.42
N GLU A 250 5.43 8.33 -11.14
CA GLU A 250 6.24 9.44 -10.60
C GLU A 250 5.57 10.11 -9.37
N VAL A 251 4.25 10.32 -9.41
CA VAL A 251 3.51 10.92 -8.28
C VAL A 251 3.39 9.92 -7.12
N ALA A 252 3.22 8.64 -7.43
CA ALA A 252 3.21 7.58 -6.42
C ALA A 252 4.57 7.44 -5.72
N GLU A 253 5.68 7.57 -6.44
CA GLU A 253 7.03 7.58 -5.87
C GLU A 253 7.25 8.80 -4.97
N GLU A 254 6.73 9.97 -5.34
CA GLU A 254 6.79 11.18 -4.50
C GLU A 254 6.04 10.97 -3.18
N LEU A 255 4.79 10.49 -3.26
CA LEU A 255 3.97 10.20 -2.08
C LEU A 255 4.61 9.12 -1.20
N SER A 256 5.08 8.02 -1.82
CA SER A 256 5.74 6.93 -1.12
C SER A 256 7.00 7.41 -0.40
N SER A 257 7.83 8.21 -1.09
CA SER A 257 9.05 8.79 -0.50
C SER A 257 8.76 9.70 0.69
N TYR A 258 7.71 10.53 0.59
CA TYR A 258 7.28 11.40 1.68
C TYR A 258 6.81 10.59 2.90
N ILE A 259 6.02 9.55 2.70
CA ILE A 259 5.59 8.67 3.80
C ILE A 259 6.80 7.96 4.41
N ASN A 260 7.69 7.42 3.58
CA ASN A 260 8.85 6.66 4.01
C ASN A 260 9.83 7.49 4.84
N GLU A 261 10.01 8.78 4.52
CA GLU A 261 10.84 9.69 5.30
C GLU A 261 10.45 9.69 6.79
N TYR A 262 9.16 9.79 7.09
CA TYR A 262 8.68 9.78 8.48
C TYR A 262 8.71 8.41 9.12
N LEU A 263 8.47 7.33 8.36
CA LEU A 263 8.58 5.97 8.86
C LEU A 263 10.03 5.66 9.30
N GLU A 264 11.02 6.08 8.50
CA GLU A 264 12.44 5.93 8.83
C GLU A 264 12.84 6.77 10.05
N ILE A 265 12.32 8.00 10.18
CA ILE A 265 12.53 8.82 11.38
C ILE A 265 11.96 8.13 12.64
N LEU A 266 10.74 7.60 12.56
CA LEU A 266 10.09 6.87 13.65
C LEU A 266 10.91 5.63 14.05
N LYS A 267 11.33 4.85 13.07
CA LYS A 267 12.14 3.65 13.27
C LYS A 267 13.49 3.99 13.92
N ALA A 268 14.26 4.90 13.32
CA ALA A 268 15.58 5.27 13.81
C ALA A 268 15.57 5.80 15.26
N ARG A 269 14.49 6.48 15.66
CA ARG A 269 14.33 7.02 17.02
C ARG A 269 13.82 6.00 18.04
N THR A 270 13.14 4.94 17.59
CA THR A 270 12.50 3.96 18.48
C THR A 270 13.17 2.59 18.50
N GLU A 271 13.99 2.24 17.51
CA GLU A 271 14.63 0.92 17.40
C GLU A 271 15.58 0.63 18.58
N GLY A 272 16.25 1.66 19.10
CA GLY A 272 17.20 1.54 20.21
C GLY A 272 16.56 1.47 21.60
N LEU A 273 15.24 1.64 21.72
CA LEU A 273 14.56 1.65 23.02
C LEU A 273 14.53 0.26 23.65
N THR A 274 14.99 0.19 24.89
CA THR A 274 14.87 -0.97 25.76
C THR A 274 13.41 -1.21 26.18
N GLU A 275 13.08 -2.40 26.65
CA GLU A 275 11.70 -2.73 27.08
C GLU A 275 11.19 -1.78 28.17
N ASP A 276 12.05 -1.39 29.12
CA ASP A 276 11.69 -0.48 30.23
C ASP A 276 11.47 0.96 29.78
N GLU A 277 12.00 1.35 28.63
CA GLU A 277 11.78 2.68 28.05
C GLU A 277 10.46 2.75 27.26
N ARG A 278 9.87 1.60 26.89
CA ARG A 278 8.64 1.56 26.09
C ARG A 278 7.41 1.52 27.01
N PRO A 279 6.52 2.52 26.95
CA PRO A 279 5.36 2.52 27.83
C PRO A 279 4.37 1.41 27.46
N LYS A 280 3.66 0.89 28.46
CA LYS A 280 2.53 -0.02 28.23
C LYS A 280 1.31 0.75 27.73
N VAL A 281 0.75 0.34 26.61
CA VAL A 281 -0.33 1.04 25.92
C VAL A 281 -1.51 0.11 25.68
N TYR A 282 -2.70 0.55 26.08
CA TYR A 282 -3.94 -0.02 25.58
C TYR A 282 -4.36 0.70 24.30
N VAL A 283 -4.42 -0.02 23.18
CA VAL A 283 -4.97 0.51 21.93
C VAL A 283 -6.30 -0.17 21.66
N GLY A 284 -7.33 0.61 21.36
CA GLY A 284 -8.64 0.05 21.16
C GLY A 284 -9.71 1.03 20.78
N SER A 285 -10.96 0.64 21.00
CA SER A 285 -12.11 1.55 20.94
C SER A 285 -13.04 1.29 22.12
N TYR A 286 -13.80 2.31 22.47
CA TYR A 286 -14.79 2.23 23.51
C TYR A 286 -16.16 2.60 22.96
N SER A 287 -17.11 1.67 23.05
CA SER A 287 -18.46 1.86 22.52
C SER A 287 -19.48 1.07 23.33
N ARG A 288 -20.60 1.73 23.66
CA ARG A 288 -21.76 1.10 24.35
C ARG A 288 -21.36 0.34 25.62
N GLY A 289 -20.44 0.89 26.40
CA GLY A 289 -19.98 0.32 27.66
C GLY A 289 -18.98 -0.84 27.53
N LYS A 290 -18.56 -1.19 26.31
CA LYS A 290 -17.63 -2.28 26.04
C LYS A 290 -16.27 -1.75 25.58
N TYR A 291 -15.22 -2.45 25.98
CA TYR A 291 -13.83 -2.18 25.62
C TYR A 291 -13.42 -3.15 24.52
N TYR A 292 -12.98 -2.63 23.39
CA TYR A 292 -12.50 -3.43 22.27
C TYR A 292 -11.01 -3.21 22.11
N ALA A 293 -10.20 -4.23 22.35
CA ALA A 293 -8.76 -4.18 22.19
C ALA A 293 -8.37 -4.44 20.72
N SER A 294 -7.51 -3.57 20.20
CA SER A 294 -6.80 -3.77 18.93
C SER A 294 -5.61 -4.69 19.22
N GLY A 295 -5.72 -5.95 18.82
CA GLY A 295 -4.75 -6.99 19.12
C GLY A 295 -3.76 -7.26 17.98
N ALA A 296 -3.11 -8.42 18.01
CA ALA A 296 -2.12 -8.90 17.05
C ALA A 296 -2.52 -8.62 15.59
N GLY A 297 -1.63 -7.96 14.84
CA GLY A 297 -1.82 -7.70 13.41
C GLY A 297 -2.93 -6.69 13.08
N SER A 298 -3.32 -5.85 14.04
CA SER A 298 -4.28 -4.74 13.85
C SER A 298 -3.57 -3.39 13.68
N THR A 299 -4.20 -2.38 13.07
CA THR A 299 -3.45 -1.17 12.63
C THR A 299 -2.98 -0.42 13.87
N GLY A 300 -3.82 -0.45 14.90
CA GLY A 300 -3.52 0.12 16.19
C GLY A 300 -2.31 -0.54 16.86
N ASP A 301 -2.09 -1.83 16.65
CA ASP A 301 -0.94 -2.58 17.16
C ASP A 301 0.36 -2.16 16.43
N ALA A 302 0.37 -2.24 15.09
CA ALA A 302 1.52 -1.83 14.27
C ALA A 302 1.94 -0.37 14.55
N MET A 303 0.97 0.56 14.60
CA MET A 303 1.22 1.96 14.94
C MET A 303 1.70 2.15 16.39
N CYS A 304 1.31 1.27 17.33
CA CYS A 304 1.79 1.35 18.71
C CYS A 304 3.26 0.94 18.80
N VAL A 305 3.61 -0.18 18.17
CA VAL A 305 4.96 -0.72 18.17
C VAL A 305 5.93 0.24 17.48
N MET A 306 5.56 0.75 16.30
CA MET A 306 6.37 1.72 15.54
C MET A 306 6.52 3.06 16.27
N ALA A 307 5.54 3.46 17.08
CA ALA A 307 5.63 4.64 17.94
C ALA A 307 6.50 4.42 19.20
N GLY A 308 7.08 3.22 19.38
CA GLY A 308 7.90 2.89 20.54
C GLY A 308 7.11 2.48 21.79
N GLY A 309 5.86 2.05 21.66
CA GLY A 309 5.06 1.54 22.78
C GLY A 309 4.92 0.01 22.80
N ILE A 310 4.50 -0.55 23.93
CA ILE A 310 4.13 -1.96 24.08
C ILE A 310 2.61 -2.07 24.10
N ASN A 311 2.00 -2.64 23.08
CA ASN A 311 0.56 -2.90 23.10
C ASN A 311 0.24 -4.05 24.07
N ILE A 312 -0.52 -3.77 25.13
CA ILE A 312 -0.89 -4.79 26.13
C ILE A 312 -1.76 -5.92 25.56
N ALA A 313 -2.33 -5.73 24.36
CA ALA A 313 -3.12 -6.71 23.65
C ALA A 313 -2.37 -7.39 22.47
N ALA A 314 -1.05 -7.21 22.35
CA ALA A 314 -0.25 -7.71 21.24
C ALA A 314 -0.36 -9.24 21.04
N ASP A 315 -0.58 -10.01 22.12
CA ASP A 315 -0.72 -11.47 22.08
C ASP A 315 -2.17 -11.95 21.88
N LEU A 316 -3.14 -11.04 21.74
CA LEU A 316 -4.56 -11.37 21.62
C LEU A 316 -5.05 -11.10 20.20
N PRO A 317 -6.02 -11.86 19.67
CA PRO A 317 -6.80 -11.37 18.53
C PRO A 317 -7.60 -10.13 18.93
N SER A 318 -7.86 -9.25 17.97
CA SER A 318 -8.68 -8.06 18.21
C SER A 318 -10.08 -8.47 18.71
N SER A 319 -10.42 -8.08 19.94
CA SER A 319 -11.54 -8.66 20.66
C SER A 319 -12.08 -7.72 21.74
N TYR A 320 -13.27 -8.03 22.25
CA TYR A 320 -13.77 -7.35 23.44
C TYR A 320 -13.06 -7.89 24.69
N VAL A 321 -12.63 -6.98 25.56
CA VAL A 321 -11.95 -7.29 26.82
C VAL A 321 -12.76 -6.80 28.00
N ASP A 322 -12.60 -7.48 29.13
CA ASP A 322 -13.22 -7.14 30.40
C ASP A 322 -12.45 -6.00 31.10
N PRO A 323 -13.12 -5.13 31.87
CA PRO A 323 -12.44 -4.06 32.60
C PRO A 323 -11.44 -4.59 33.63
N GLU A 324 -11.69 -5.74 34.25
CA GLU A 324 -10.76 -6.37 35.19
C GLU A 324 -9.44 -6.73 34.52
N TRP A 325 -9.47 -7.17 33.25
CA TRP A 325 -8.26 -7.43 32.47
C TRP A 325 -7.47 -6.14 32.22
N LEU A 326 -8.15 -5.02 31.92
CA LEU A 326 -7.47 -3.72 31.78
C LEU A 326 -6.81 -3.26 33.08
N VAL A 327 -7.45 -3.51 34.22
CA VAL A 327 -6.88 -3.22 35.54
C VAL A 327 -5.65 -4.10 35.82
N GLU A 328 -5.70 -5.38 35.45
CA GLU A 328 -4.57 -6.31 35.61
C GLU A 328 -3.38 -5.94 34.72
N GLN A 329 -3.63 -5.57 33.46
CA GLN A 329 -2.57 -5.14 32.53
C GLN A 329 -1.99 -3.78 32.90
N ASN A 330 -2.78 -2.93 33.56
CA ASN A 330 -2.42 -1.61 34.07
C ASN A 330 -1.60 -0.76 33.06
N PRO A 331 -2.19 -0.38 31.92
CA PRO A 331 -1.49 0.43 30.92
C PRO A 331 -1.16 1.84 31.44
N GLU A 332 -0.04 2.38 30.97
CA GLU A 332 0.39 3.76 31.23
C GLU A 332 -0.26 4.76 30.28
N PHE A 333 -0.63 4.32 29.08
CA PHE A 333 -1.37 5.10 28.10
C PHE A 333 -2.59 4.33 27.59
N VAL A 334 -3.67 5.05 27.32
CA VAL A 334 -4.85 4.54 26.63
C VAL A 334 -5.05 5.34 25.35
N ILE A 335 -5.08 4.66 24.21
CA ILE A 335 -5.36 5.22 22.89
C ILE A 335 -6.69 4.67 22.37
N LEU A 336 -7.73 5.49 22.41
CA LEU A 336 -9.06 5.20 21.90
C LEU A 336 -9.19 5.68 20.46
N THR A 337 -9.29 4.75 19.52
CA THR A 337 -9.54 5.06 18.12
C THR A 337 -11.03 5.12 17.83
N GLY A 338 -11.44 6.05 16.97
CA GLY A 338 -12.80 6.04 16.44
C GLY A 338 -13.11 7.17 15.46
N TYR A 339 -14.22 6.98 14.75
CA TYR A 339 -14.88 8.03 14.00
C TYR A 339 -15.72 8.91 14.93
N GLY A 340 -15.92 10.16 14.54
CA GLY A 340 -16.89 11.06 15.16
C GLY A 340 -16.51 12.53 15.06
N THR A 341 -17.36 13.43 15.54
CA THR A 341 -17.03 14.84 15.76
C THR A 341 -16.06 15.00 16.93
N LEU A 342 -15.49 16.20 17.10
CA LEU A 342 -14.65 16.50 18.25
C LEU A 342 -15.36 16.20 19.58
N ASP A 343 -16.64 16.56 19.72
CA ASP A 343 -17.42 16.29 20.93
C ASP A 343 -17.63 14.78 21.17
N GLU A 344 -17.81 14.00 20.11
CA GLU A 344 -17.93 12.54 20.22
C GLU A 344 -16.61 11.89 20.66
N ILE A 345 -15.49 12.40 20.16
CA ILE A 345 -14.14 11.95 20.52
C ILE A 345 -13.84 12.30 21.98
N LYS A 346 -14.11 13.54 22.39
CA LYS A 346 -14.00 14.00 23.79
C LYS A 346 -14.85 13.18 24.73
N GLY A 347 -16.13 12.98 24.38
CA GLY A 347 -17.06 12.21 25.20
C GLY A 347 -16.60 10.77 25.43
N LYS A 348 -15.90 10.14 24.48
CA LYS A 348 -15.32 8.79 24.68
C LYS A 348 -14.21 8.80 25.73
N CYS A 349 -13.29 9.77 25.69
CA CYS A 349 -12.27 9.94 26.73
C CYS A 349 -12.89 10.20 28.09
N ASP A 350 -13.82 11.16 28.17
CA ASP A 350 -14.45 11.54 29.43
C ASP A 350 -15.20 10.37 30.05
N VAL A 351 -15.94 9.59 29.24
CA VAL A 351 -16.63 8.41 29.76
C VAL A 351 -15.61 7.38 30.25
N PHE A 352 -14.53 7.12 29.51
CA PHE A 352 -13.50 6.16 29.91
C PHE A 352 -12.80 6.59 31.22
N MET A 353 -12.39 7.84 31.33
CA MET A 353 -11.74 8.40 32.52
C MET A 353 -12.63 8.38 33.77
N ASN A 354 -13.95 8.49 33.61
CA ASN A 354 -14.91 8.52 34.73
C ASN A 354 -15.44 7.13 35.14
N ARG A 355 -14.91 6.02 34.61
CA ARG A 355 -15.29 4.67 35.02
C ARG A 355 -14.64 4.31 36.36
N THR A 356 -15.47 4.14 37.39
CA THR A 356 -15.01 3.81 38.76
C THR A 356 -14.11 2.58 38.80
N GLU A 357 -14.39 1.57 37.98
CA GLU A 357 -13.61 0.34 37.90
C GLU A 357 -12.21 0.53 37.29
N LEU A 358 -11.99 1.60 36.52
CA LEU A 358 -10.69 1.92 35.91
C LEU A 358 -9.92 2.99 36.71
N ALA A 359 -10.46 3.47 37.83
CA ALA A 359 -9.90 4.58 38.59
C ALA A 359 -8.46 4.33 39.08
N GLU A 360 -8.07 3.07 39.26
CA GLU A 360 -6.73 2.67 39.70
C GLU A 360 -5.74 2.39 38.56
N VAL A 361 -6.19 2.42 37.31
CA VAL A 361 -5.33 2.24 36.13
C VAL A 361 -4.41 3.45 35.98
N ASP A 362 -3.11 3.22 35.75
CA ASP A 362 -2.10 4.28 35.67
C ASP A 362 -2.43 5.33 34.59
N ALA A 363 -2.89 4.91 33.41
CA ALA A 363 -3.35 5.84 32.38
C ALA A 363 -4.47 6.77 32.89
N VAL A 364 -5.42 6.26 33.68
CA VAL A 364 -6.55 7.06 34.20
C VAL A 364 -6.08 8.00 35.32
N LYS A 365 -5.33 7.49 36.30
CA LYS A 365 -4.79 8.29 37.41
C LYS A 365 -3.94 9.47 36.93
N ASN A 366 -3.17 9.24 35.87
CA ASN A 366 -2.24 10.23 35.32
C ASN A 366 -2.84 11.06 34.17
N GLY A 367 -4.11 10.88 33.83
CA GLY A 367 -4.77 11.63 32.75
C GLY A 367 -4.24 11.32 31.34
N ARG A 368 -3.62 10.15 31.14
CA ARG A 368 -3.03 9.70 29.86
C ARG A 368 -4.01 8.86 29.04
N VAL A 369 -5.23 9.36 28.91
CA VAL A 369 -6.31 8.75 28.12
C VAL A 369 -6.59 9.64 26.92
N TYR A 370 -6.16 9.18 25.74
CA TYR A 370 -6.27 9.93 24.49
C TYR A 370 -7.24 9.25 23.55
N ALA A 371 -7.96 10.05 22.77
CA ALA A 371 -8.74 9.58 21.64
C ALA A 371 -8.17 10.15 20.35
N ILE A 372 -7.93 9.27 19.38
CA ILE A 372 -7.37 9.59 18.07
C ILE A 372 -8.39 9.26 16.99
N ARG A 373 -8.55 10.17 16.03
CA ARG A 373 -9.43 9.97 14.88
C ARG A 373 -8.94 8.81 14.02
N THR A 374 -9.88 7.99 13.55
CA THR A 374 -9.57 6.95 12.55
C THR A 374 -9.12 7.52 11.20
N ASP A 375 -9.28 8.82 10.98
CA ASP A 375 -8.82 9.51 9.75
C ASP A 375 -7.30 9.42 9.55
N VAL A 376 -6.51 9.35 10.62
CA VAL A 376 -5.03 9.20 10.56
C VAL A 376 -4.58 7.73 10.56
N ASN A 377 -5.41 6.86 9.98
CA ASN A 377 -5.06 5.47 9.71
C ASN A 377 -4.83 5.28 8.19
N TYR A 378 -4.50 4.05 7.80
CA TYR A 378 -4.26 3.64 6.42
C TYR A 378 -3.11 4.42 5.75
N VAL A 379 -3.37 5.13 4.64
CA VAL A 379 -2.37 5.95 3.94
C VAL A 379 -1.74 6.99 4.87
N ARG A 380 -2.51 7.53 5.82
CA ARG A 380 -2.05 8.47 6.85
C ARG A 380 -1.59 7.81 8.15
N SER A 381 -1.38 6.49 8.16
CA SER A 381 -0.97 5.80 9.39
C SER A 381 0.33 6.36 9.98
N PHE A 382 1.28 6.81 9.14
CA PHE A 382 2.50 7.50 9.60
C PHE A 382 2.21 8.73 10.46
N ILE A 383 1.22 9.56 10.10
CA ILE A 383 0.78 10.71 10.91
C ILE A 383 0.23 10.26 12.25
N GLY A 384 -0.66 9.27 12.24
CA GLY A 384 -1.22 8.73 13.49
C GLY A 384 -0.15 8.10 14.39
N THR A 385 0.89 7.52 13.81
CA THR A 385 2.07 7.02 14.53
C THR A 385 2.92 8.16 15.08
N LEU A 386 3.13 9.25 14.34
CA LEU A 386 3.83 10.45 14.83
C LEU A 386 3.14 11.06 16.06
N TYR A 387 1.80 11.19 16.04
CA TYR A 387 1.04 11.64 17.22
C TYR A 387 1.29 10.74 18.45
N ARG A 388 1.30 9.41 18.25
CA ARG A 388 1.56 8.45 19.33
C ARG A 388 3.01 8.53 19.82
N ALA A 389 3.96 8.64 18.90
CA ALA A 389 5.39 8.71 19.22
C ALA A 389 5.71 9.96 20.04
N LYS A 390 5.17 11.12 19.65
CA LYS A 390 5.27 12.37 20.43
C LYS A 390 4.65 12.24 21.83
N LEU A 391 3.53 11.52 21.98
CA LEU A 391 2.91 11.26 23.28
C LEU A 391 3.75 10.34 24.18
N PHE A 392 4.29 9.27 23.60
CA PHE A 392 5.03 8.25 24.35
C PHE A 392 6.42 8.73 24.74
N HIS A 393 7.06 9.46 23.83
CA HIS A 393 8.47 9.85 23.91
C HIS A 393 8.67 11.32 23.51
N PRO A 394 8.12 12.30 24.25
CA PRO A 394 8.18 13.71 23.86
C PRO A 394 9.62 14.21 23.62
N ASP A 395 10.58 13.74 24.42
CA ASP A 395 12.00 14.13 24.30
C ASP A 395 12.67 13.59 23.02
N LEU A 396 12.20 12.48 22.46
CA LEU A 396 12.75 11.91 21.22
C LEU A 396 12.16 12.56 19.97
N PHE A 397 11.04 13.26 20.10
CA PHE A 397 10.26 13.82 19.00
C PHE A 397 9.98 15.31 19.17
N ASP A 398 10.78 16.02 19.98
CA ASP A 398 10.58 17.44 20.32
C ASP A 398 10.56 18.37 19.09
N ASP A 399 11.38 18.05 18.08
CA ASP A 399 11.51 18.74 16.79
C ASP A 399 10.38 18.48 15.79
N LEU A 400 9.55 17.44 15.99
CA LEU A 400 8.45 17.13 15.09
C LEU A 400 7.12 17.68 15.60
N ASP A 401 6.37 18.31 14.69
CA ASP A 401 4.98 18.69 14.91
C ASP A 401 4.05 17.82 14.02
N PRO A 402 3.41 16.78 14.59
CA PRO A 402 2.49 15.92 13.85
C PRO A 402 1.29 16.66 13.25
N HIS A 403 0.92 17.82 13.80
CA HIS A 403 -0.17 18.65 13.25
C HIS A 403 0.27 19.37 11.98
N ALA A 404 1.41 20.06 12.02
CA ALA A 404 1.99 20.71 10.85
C ALA A 404 2.30 19.71 9.72
N ILE A 405 2.85 18.54 10.04
CA ILE A 405 3.13 17.47 9.05
C ILE A 405 1.84 16.97 8.40
N HIS A 406 0.75 16.88 9.16
CA HIS A 406 -0.55 16.51 8.63
C HIS A 406 -1.14 17.61 7.73
N GLU A 407 -1.00 18.88 8.13
CA GLU A 407 -1.43 20.00 7.30
C GLU A 407 -0.69 20.02 5.96
N GLU A 408 0.63 19.81 5.97
CA GLU A 408 1.42 19.68 4.74
C GLU A 408 0.92 18.53 3.86
N TYR A 409 0.71 17.34 4.43
CA TYR A 409 0.21 16.18 3.67
C TYR A 409 -1.14 16.49 3.00
N LEU A 410 -2.05 17.13 3.73
CA LEU A 410 -3.39 17.44 3.22
C LEU A 410 -3.36 18.52 2.13
N ASP A 411 -2.51 19.54 2.28
CA ASP A 411 -2.34 20.58 1.27
C ASP A 411 -1.70 20.00 -0.01
N ARG A 412 -0.57 19.30 0.16
CA ARG A 412 0.29 18.86 -0.94
C ARG A 412 -0.28 17.68 -1.74
N PHE A 413 -0.85 16.67 -1.06
CA PHE A 413 -1.31 15.44 -1.73
C PHE A 413 -2.83 15.32 -1.82
N GLN A 414 -3.58 16.04 -1.00
CA GLN A 414 -5.04 15.89 -0.95
C GLN A 414 -5.79 17.12 -1.46
N GLY A 415 -5.15 18.28 -1.54
CA GLY A 415 -5.77 19.53 -1.97
C GLY A 415 -6.95 19.96 -1.09
N VAL A 416 -6.97 19.54 0.19
CA VAL A 416 -8.02 19.88 1.16
C VAL A 416 -7.38 20.52 2.39
N PRO A 417 -7.91 21.64 2.91
CA PRO A 417 -7.36 22.25 4.10
C PRO A 417 -7.67 21.38 5.33
N ILE A 418 -6.76 21.37 6.31
CA ILE A 418 -6.92 20.57 7.53
C ILE A 418 -8.20 20.89 8.31
N THR A 419 -8.68 22.13 8.21
CA THR A 419 -9.93 22.59 8.83
C THR A 419 -11.19 21.91 8.28
N TYR A 420 -11.14 21.40 7.04
CA TYR A 420 -12.24 20.63 6.46
C TYR A 420 -12.28 19.21 7.01
N VAL A 421 -11.15 18.70 7.49
CA VAL A 421 -11.02 17.33 7.98
C VAL A 421 -11.06 17.33 9.50
N GLY A 422 -12.17 16.89 10.07
CA GLY A 422 -12.30 16.76 11.52
C GLY A 422 -12.12 18.07 12.30
N GLU A 423 -12.44 19.22 11.69
CA GLU A 423 -12.27 20.57 12.27
C GLU A 423 -10.82 20.87 12.68
N GLY A 424 -9.85 20.16 12.09
CA GLY A 424 -8.43 20.29 12.39
C GLY A 424 -7.97 19.63 13.70
N VAL A 425 -8.83 18.84 14.36
CA VAL A 425 -8.50 18.16 15.62
C VAL A 425 -8.49 16.65 15.44
N PHE A 426 -7.31 16.04 15.54
CA PHE A 426 -7.12 14.60 15.32
C PHE A 426 -6.84 13.80 16.58
N ILE A 427 -6.52 14.49 17.66
CA ILE A 427 -6.23 13.91 18.96
C ILE A 427 -6.87 14.74 20.08
N TYR A 428 -7.37 14.06 21.10
CA TYR A 428 -7.88 14.68 22.33
C TYR A 428 -7.43 13.90 23.57
N PRO A 429 -6.97 14.55 24.65
CA PRO A 429 -6.58 15.97 24.71
C PRO A 429 -5.54 16.34 23.63
N PRO A 430 -5.45 17.62 23.21
CA PRO A 430 -4.39 18.05 22.31
C PRO A 430 -3.02 17.80 22.96
N ILE A 431 -2.02 17.47 22.15
CA ILE A 431 -0.63 17.40 22.62
C ILE A 431 -0.19 18.83 22.94
N GLU A 432 0.35 19.07 24.13
CA GLU A 432 0.93 20.38 24.47
C GLU A 432 2.20 20.61 23.63
N GLU A 433 2.30 21.78 23.01
CA GLU A 433 3.45 22.21 22.18
C GLU A 433 4.74 22.38 22.98
#